data_AF-A0A9W6ZAW7-F1
#
_entry.id   AF-A0A9W6ZAW7-F1
#
_cell.length_a   1.000
_cell.length_b   1.000
_cell.length_c   1.000
_cell.angle_alpha   90.00
_cell.angle_beta   90.00
_cell.angle_gamma   90.00
#
_symmetry.space_group_name_H-M   'P 1'
#
loop_
_entity.id
_entity.type
_entity.pdbx_description
1 polymer ?
#
loop_
_entity_poly.entity_id
_entity_poly.type
_entity_poly.pdbx_seq_one_letter_code
_entity_poly.pdbx_strand_id
1 'polypeptide(L)'
;MWYAATLVEGMETPSGQNVMKNMLKLPGKEAEKVHVIQQTSKKFLELLDQGGDVIATALLMDGVKVEGYEGDRTDPIWKGAMEMRFRLAQILRYGGESWLDGFVLAMAERLAALDLDLSSESIETREDEEQAETQRFEAIQVAIIELDLMDVAKLQPLLNGEEVKRVLPGLPKGPGFRTVLDGQMKFMIMNPNLGKAEVEKWMKEEFESFTYT
;
A
#
# COMPACT_ATOMS: atom_id res chain seq x y z
N MET A 1 -21.75 18.47 -7.99
CA MET A 1 -21.18 17.67 -9.10
C MET A 1 -20.42 18.62 -10.06
N TRP A 2 -19.37 19.28 -9.57
CA TRP A 2 -18.62 20.34 -10.29
C TRP A 2 -17.09 20.28 -10.02
N TYR A 3 -16.60 19.19 -9.45
CA TYR A 3 -15.21 19.08 -8.98
C TYR A 3 -14.33 18.08 -9.75
N ALA A 4 -14.91 17.14 -10.51
CA ALA A 4 -14.15 16.09 -11.20
C ALA A 4 -13.73 16.48 -12.64
N ALA A 5 -14.57 17.21 -13.38
CA ALA A 5 -14.29 17.61 -14.76
C ALA A 5 -13.13 18.63 -14.92
N THR A 6 -12.74 19.33 -13.84
CA THR A 6 -11.73 20.39 -13.89
C THR A 6 -10.27 19.87 -13.80
N LEU A 7 -10.06 18.59 -13.52
CA LEU A 7 -8.74 18.05 -13.21
C LEU A 7 -7.97 17.52 -14.41
N VAL A 8 -8.64 17.07 -15.48
CA VAL A 8 -7.95 16.32 -16.56
C VAL A 8 -7.74 17.12 -17.85
N GLU A 9 -8.56 18.14 -18.15
CA GLU A 9 -8.22 19.17 -19.16
C GLU A 9 -7.08 20.12 -18.70
N GLY A 10 -6.58 19.95 -17.47
CA GLY A 10 -5.66 20.87 -16.83
C GLY A 10 -4.22 20.83 -17.34
N MET A 11 -3.70 19.70 -17.79
CA MET A 11 -2.24 19.54 -17.87
C MET A 11 -1.56 20.31 -19.03
N GLU A 12 -2.31 20.70 -20.07
CA GLU A 12 -1.82 21.59 -21.14
C GLU A 12 -2.51 22.98 -21.17
N THR A 13 -3.52 23.21 -20.32
CA THR A 13 -4.19 24.52 -20.23
C THR A 13 -3.46 25.46 -19.25
N PRO A 14 -3.63 26.80 -19.37
CA PRO A 14 -3.08 27.77 -18.42
C PRO A 14 -3.42 27.47 -16.94
N SER A 15 -4.46 26.67 -16.70
CA SER A 15 -4.93 26.24 -15.38
C SER A 15 -4.04 25.18 -14.72
N GLY A 16 -3.55 24.14 -15.41
CA GLY A 16 -2.62 23.17 -14.79
C GLY A 16 -1.20 23.71 -14.64
N GLN A 17 -0.78 24.62 -15.54
CA GLN A 17 0.44 25.41 -15.31
C GLN A 17 0.30 26.32 -14.07
N ASN A 18 -0.91 26.81 -13.78
CA ASN A 18 -1.20 27.56 -12.56
C ASN A 18 -1.26 26.66 -11.30
N VAL A 19 -1.75 25.42 -11.40
CA VAL A 19 -1.67 24.46 -10.29
C VAL A 19 -0.21 24.12 -9.98
N MET A 20 0.64 23.84 -10.98
CA MET A 20 2.08 23.66 -10.75
C MET A 20 2.75 24.93 -10.20
N LYS A 21 2.43 26.12 -10.73
CA LYS A 21 2.94 27.40 -10.20
C LYS A 21 2.46 27.69 -8.79
N ASN A 22 1.28 27.24 -8.40
CA ASN A 22 0.75 27.39 -7.06
C ASN A 22 1.33 26.33 -6.12
N MET A 23 1.59 25.11 -6.60
CA MET A 23 2.36 24.08 -5.88
C MET A 23 3.80 24.55 -5.59
N LEU A 24 4.42 25.28 -6.51
CA LEU A 24 5.72 25.95 -6.30
C LEU A 24 5.67 27.09 -5.27
N LYS A 25 4.48 27.57 -4.89
CA LYS A 25 4.27 28.59 -3.85
C LYS A 25 3.84 28.02 -2.51
N LEU A 26 3.59 26.71 -2.42
CA LEU A 26 3.25 26.06 -1.17
C LEU A 26 4.47 26.07 -0.24
N PRO A 27 4.29 26.28 1.07
CA PRO A 27 5.33 26.01 2.07
C PRO A 27 5.92 24.61 1.84
N GLY A 28 7.24 24.44 2.03
CA GLY A 28 7.92 23.18 1.67
C GLY A 28 7.27 21.89 2.23
N LYS A 29 6.65 21.98 3.41
CA LYS A 29 5.89 20.87 4.02
C LYS A 29 4.65 20.45 3.21
N GLU A 30 3.95 21.41 2.60
CA GLU A 30 2.77 21.15 1.80
C GLU A 30 3.15 20.56 0.43
N ALA A 31 4.26 21.01 -0.16
CA ALA A 31 4.79 20.42 -1.39
C ALA A 31 5.23 18.96 -1.21
N GLU A 32 5.88 18.63 -0.09
CA GLU A 32 6.25 17.24 0.25
C GLU A 32 5.00 16.37 0.43
N LYS A 33 3.98 16.87 1.16
CA LYS A 33 2.72 16.14 1.33
C LYS A 33 2.05 15.84 -0.03
N VAL A 34 1.96 16.83 -0.91
CA VAL A 34 1.41 16.65 -2.27
C VAL A 34 2.20 15.58 -3.05
N HIS A 35 3.53 15.61 -2.98
CA HIS A 35 4.36 14.61 -3.64
C HIS A 35 4.07 13.20 -3.11
N VAL A 36 3.98 13.02 -1.79
CA VAL A 36 3.64 11.73 -1.16
C VAL A 36 2.27 11.24 -1.62
N ILE A 37 1.26 12.12 -1.68
CA ILE A 37 -0.09 11.78 -2.16
C ILE A 37 -0.04 11.28 -3.61
N GLN A 38 0.63 12.01 -4.51
CA GLN A 38 0.76 11.62 -5.92
C GLN A 38 1.49 10.30 -6.11
N GLN A 39 2.58 10.08 -5.39
CA GLN A 39 3.34 8.83 -5.47
C GLN A 39 2.55 7.65 -4.88
N THR A 40 1.75 7.90 -3.84
CA THR A 40 0.85 6.90 -3.28
C THR A 40 -0.27 6.55 -4.25
N SER A 41 -0.86 7.55 -4.93
CA SER A 41 -1.85 7.33 -6.01
C SER A 41 -1.29 6.39 -7.08
N LYS A 42 -0.11 6.72 -7.62
CA LYS A 42 0.56 5.89 -8.64
C LYS A 42 0.75 4.45 -8.19
N LYS A 43 1.13 4.22 -6.94
CA LYS A 43 1.30 2.86 -6.40
C LYS A 43 -0.01 2.08 -6.33
N PHE A 44 -1.12 2.73 -6.00
CA PHE A 44 -2.43 2.08 -6.06
C PHE A 44 -2.83 1.75 -7.50
N LEU A 45 -2.59 2.66 -8.44
CA LEU A 45 -2.83 2.40 -9.86
C LEU A 45 -1.99 1.23 -10.38
N GLU A 46 -0.69 1.20 -10.05
CA GLU A 46 0.21 0.10 -10.39
C GLU A 46 -0.28 -1.23 -9.79
N LEU A 47 -0.80 -1.22 -8.57
CA LEU A 47 -1.36 -2.42 -7.93
C LEU A 47 -2.59 -2.93 -8.68
N LEU A 48 -3.50 -2.03 -9.08
CA LEU A 48 -4.69 -2.38 -9.87
C LEU A 48 -4.31 -2.90 -11.26
N ASP A 49 -3.34 -2.28 -11.94
CA ASP A 49 -2.86 -2.74 -13.26
C ASP A 49 -2.21 -4.13 -13.20
N GLN A 50 -1.68 -4.51 -12.04
CA GLN A 50 -1.14 -5.85 -11.78
C GLN A 50 -2.21 -6.88 -11.39
N GLY A 51 -3.50 -6.52 -11.43
CA GLY A 51 -4.61 -7.38 -11.04
C GLY A 51 -4.80 -7.51 -9.53
N GLY A 52 -4.34 -6.53 -8.76
CA GLY A 52 -4.49 -6.52 -7.30
C GLY A 52 -5.96 -6.58 -6.84
N ASP A 53 -6.89 -6.02 -7.62
CA ASP A 53 -8.34 -6.09 -7.38
C ASP A 53 -8.91 -7.50 -7.54
N VAL A 54 -8.42 -8.26 -8.53
CA VAL A 54 -8.81 -9.65 -8.75
C VAL A 54 -8.36 -10.52 -7.58
N ILE A 55 -7.12 -10.30 -7.12
CA ILE A 55 -6.57 -10.99 -5.94
C ILE A 55 -7.37 -10.59 -4.69
N ALA A 56 -7.63 -9.30 -4.48
CA ALA A 56 -8.44 -8.82 -3.37
C ALA A 56 -9.82 -9.49 -3.35
N THR A 57 -10.52 -9.49 -4.49
CA THR A 57 -11.84 -10.11 -4.63
C THR A 57 -11.81 -11.60 -4.31
N ALA A 58 -10.83 -12.33 -4.84
CA ALA A 58 -10.69 -13.77 -4.56
C ALA A 58 -10.51 -14.04 -3.06
N LEU A 59 -9.65 -13.25 -2.38
CA LEU A 59 -9.43 -13.38 -0.94
C LEU A 59 -10.70 -13.12 -0.12
N LEU A 60 -11.52 -12.17 -0.57
CA LEU A 60 -12.80 -11.85 0.07
C LEU A 60 -13.82 -12.97 -0.13
N MET A 61 -13.88 -13.56 -1.31
CA MET A 61 -14.77 -14.69 -1.60
C MET A 61 -14.42 -15.94 -0.77
N ASP A 62 -13.12 -16.18 -0.53
CA ASP A 62 -12.63 -17.28 0.28
C ASP A 62 -12.70 -17.01 1.80
N GLY A 63 -13.16 -15.81 2.20
CA GLY A 63 -13.37 -15.45 3.60
C GLY A 63 -12.09 -15.39 4.44
N VAL A 64 -10.96 -15.07 3.81
CA VAL A 64 -9.65 -15.04 4.48
C VAL A 64 -9.61 -13.90 5.48
N LYS A 65 -9.58 -14.23 6.77
CA LYS A 65 -9.38 -13.29 7.87
C LYS A 65 -8.04 -13.53 8.53
N VAL A 66 -7.33 -12.44 8.81
CA VAL A 66 -6.02 -12.49 9.48
C VAL A 66 -6.17 -12.91 10.94
N GLU A 67 -7.17 -12.35 11.61
CA GLU A 67 -7.49 -12.72 12.98
C GLU A 67 -8.11 -14.12 13.01
N GLY A 68 -7.46 -15.04 13.73
CA GLY A 68 -7.99 -16.38 13.94
C GLY A 68 -7.85 -17.34 12.75
N TYR A 69 -6.91 -17.10 11.82
CA TYR A 69 -6.63 -18.10 10.78
C TYR A 69 -6.04 -19.38 11.40
N GLU A 70 -6.86 -20.43 11.48
CA GLU A 70 -6.49 -21.77 11.97
C GLU A 70 -6.06 -22.73 10.83
N GLY A 71 -6.06 -22.26 9.59
CA GLY A 71 -5.72 -23.06 8.42
C GLY A 71 -4.23 -23.34 8.24
N ASP A 72 -3.91 -24.15 7.23
CA ASP A 72 -2.52 -24.41 6.85
C ASP A 72 -1.88 -23.14 6.28
N ARG A 73 -0.75 -22.72 6.86
CA ARG A 73 0.03 -21.56 6.37
C ARG A 73 0.77 -21.86 5.07
N THR A 74 0.82 -23.13 4.65
CA THR A 74 1.36 -23.50 3.35
C THR A 74 0.36 -23.36 2.20
N ASP A 75 -0.92 -23.16 2.53
CA ASP A 75 -2.03 -22.95 1.59
C ASP A 75 -1.70 -21.81 0.59
N PRO A 76 -1.80 -22.05 -0.73
CA PRO A 76 -1.64 -21.01 -1.74
C PRO A 76 -2.52 -19.77 -1.51
N ILE A 77 -3.75 -19.94 -1.03
CA ILE A 77 -4.68 -18.82 -0.75
C ILE A 77 -4.11 -17.95 0.37
N TRP A 78 -3.66 -18.56 1.48
CA TRP A 78 -3.03 -17.84 2.58
C TRP A 78 -1.75 -17.12 2.13
N LYS A 79 -0.91 -17.78 1.32
CA LYS A 79 0.29 -17.14 0.76
C LYS A 79 -0.05 -15.95 -0.12
N GLY A 80 -1.09 -16.07 -0.96
CA GLY A 80 -1.61 -14.97 -1.76
C GLY A 80 -2.12 -13.82 -0.90
N ALA A 81 -2.83 -14.13 0.18
CA ALA A 81 -3.32 -13.15 1.14
C ALA A 81 -2.20 -12.36 1.80
N MET A 82 -1.16 -13.06 2.25
CA MET A 82 -0.01 -12.43 2.91
C MET A 82 0.83 -11.61 1.93
N GLU A 83 1.03 -12.10 0.70
CA GLU A 83 1.69 -11.31 -0.34
C GLU A 83 0.90 -10.02 -0.66
N MET A 84 -0.42 -10.11 -0.79
CA MET A 84 -1.28 -8.94 -0.99
C MET A 84 -1.20 -7.99 0.21
N ARG A 85 -1.26 -8.53 1.44
CA ARG A 85 -1.09 -7.77 2.69
C ARG A 85 0.22 -6.99 2.68
N PHE A 86 1.32 -7.64 2.29
CA PHE A 86 2.63 -6.98 2.23
C PHE A 86 2.67 -5.85 1.20
N ARG A 87 2.15 -6.05 0.00
CA ARG A 87 2.10 -5.01 -1.04
C ARG A 87 1.29 -3.81 -0.59
N LEU A 88 0.07 -4.03 -0.08
CA LEU A 88 -0.77 -2.95 0.46
C LEU A 88 -0.06 -2.24 1.61
N ALA A 89 0.54 -2.98 2.55
CA ALA A 89 1.29 -2.38 3.65
C ALA A 89 2.44 -1.49 3.17
N GLN A 90 3.15 -1.85 2.10
CA GLN A 90 4.19 -0.98 1.52
C GLN A 90 3.62 0.34 1.00
N ILE A 91 2.47 0.30 0.31
CA ILE A 91 1.80 1.49 -0.20
C ILE A 91 1.33 2.38 0.96
N LEU A 92 0.64 1.79 1.94
CA LEU A 92 0.08 2.50 3.09
C LEU A 92 1.17 3.12 3.97
N ARG A 93 2.27 2.39 4.23
CA ARG A 93 3.42 2.92 4.97
C ARG A 93 4.15 4.03 4.22
N TYR A 94 4.24 3.92 2.90
CA TYR A 94 4.83 4.98 2.08
C TYR A 94 3.97 6.25 2.12
N GLY A 95 2.65 6.11 2.01
CA GLY A 95 1.70 7.23 2.11
C GLY A 95 1.58 7.83 3.51
N GLY A 96 1.94 7.07 4.55
CA GLY A 96 1.86 7.52 5.94
C GLY A 96 0.43 7.88 6.30
N GLU A 97 0.22 9.05 6.92
CA GLU A 97 -1.12 9.55 7.24
C GLU A 97 -1.93 10.00 6.01
N SER A 98 -1.27 10.19 4.85
CA SER A 98 -1.90 10.67 3.61
C SER A 98 -2.24 9.55 2.64
N TRP A 99 -2.22 8.29 3.08
CA TRP A 99 -2.49 7.16 2.18
C TRP A 99 -3.90 7.20 1.60
N LEU A 100 -4.88 7.64 2.39
CA LEU A 100 -6.28 7.76 1.97
C LEU A 100 -6.45 8.85 0.90
N ASP A 101 -5.76 9.98 1.05
CA ASP A 101 -5.74 11.04 0.04
C ASP A 101 -5.17 10.50 -1.29
N GLY A 102 -4.09 9.71 -1.23
CA GLY A 102 -3.50 9.05 -2.40
C GLY A 102 -4.43 8.03 -3.04
N PHE A 103 -5.16 7.25 -2.23
CA PHE A 103 -6.15 6.28 -2.71
C PHE A 103 -7.32 6.96 -3.42
N VAL A 104 -7.88 8.02 -2.85
CA VAL A 104 -8.97 8.80 -3.46
C VAL A 104 -8.51 9.48 -4.75
N LEU A 105 -7.27 9.99 -4.78
CA LEU A 105 -6.70 10.54 -6.00
C LEU A 105 -6.60 9.49 -7.11
N ALA A 106 -6.13 8.27 -6.81
CA ALA A 106 -6.05 7.19 -7.79
C ALA A 106 -7.42 6.86 -8.39
N MET A 107 -8.45 6.79 -7.55
CA MET A 107 -9.82 6.56 -7.99
C MET A 107 -10.32 7.70 -8.89
N ALA A 108 -10.09 8.95 -8.50
CA ALA A 108 -10.47 10.11 -9.30
C ALA A 108 -9.76 10.14 -10.67
N GLU A 109 -8.47 9.78 -10.72
CA GLU A 109 -7.69 9.69 -11.95
C GLU A 109 -8.26 8.63 -12.91
N ARG A 110 -8.69 7.46 -12.42
CA ARG A 110 -9.32 6.42 -13.24
C ARG A 110 -10.68 6.83 -13.78
N LEU A 111 -11.56 7.34 -12.92
CA LEU A 111 -12.89 7.78 -13.32
C LEU A 111 -12.84 8.93 -14.33
N ALA A 112 -11.90 9.87 -14.15
CA ALA A 112 -11.76 10.97 -15.08
C ALA A 112 -11.10 10.56 -16.41
N ALA A 113 -10.34 9.46 -16.44
CA ALA A 113 -9.85 8.88 -17.70
C ALA A 113 -10.99 8.26 -18.52
N LEU A 114 -12.01 7.69 -17.89
CA LEU A 114 -13.23 7.22 -18.57
C LEU A 114 -14.04 8.37 -19.18
N ASP A 115 -14.13 9.51 -18.48
CA ASP A 115 -14.88 10.68 -18.97
C ASP A 115 -14.27 11.29 -20.25
N LEU A 116 -12.94 11.19 -20.40
CA LEU A 116 -12.25 11.64 -21.61
C LEU A 116 -12.40 10.69 -22.80
N ASP A 117 -12.79 9.44 -22.57
CA ASP A 117 -13.03 8.48 -23.63
C ASP A 117 -14.43 8.73 -24.24
N LEU A 118 -14.50 9.73 -25.12
CA LEU A 118 -15.69 10.10 -25.88
C LEU A 118 -16.15 9.02 -26.87
N SER A 119 -15.51 7.84 -26.88
CA SER A 119 -15.83 6.74 -27.79
C SER A 119 -16.92 5.79 -27.29
N SER A 120 -17.38 5.92 -26.03
CA SER A 120 -18.50 5.11 -25.53
C SER A 120 -19.81 5.44 -26.27
N GLU A 121 -20.26 4.50 -27.09
CA GLU A 121 -21.39 4.69 -28.04
C GLU A 121 -22.76 4.85 -27.34
N SER A 122 -22.85 4.68 -26.02
CA SER A 122 -24.06 4.89 -25.22
C SER A 122 -23.79 5.26 -23.75
N ILE A 123 -24.73 6.00 -23.13
CA ILE A 123 -24.70 6.36 -21.70
C ILE A 123 -24.65 5.12 -20.79
N GLU A 124 -25.39 4.06 -21.15
CA GLU A 124 -25.46 2.82 -20.37
C GLU A 124 -24.09 2.13 -20.28
N THR A 125 -23.33 2.09 -21.38
CA THR A 125 -21.98 1.47 -21.39
C THR A 125 -21.02 2.21 -20.44
N ARG A 126 -21.16 3.54 -20.34
CA ARG A 126 -20.32 4.36 -19.47
C ARG A 126 -20.65 4.16 -17.99
N GLU A 127 -21.93 4.09 -17.64
CA GLU A 127 -22.33 3.83 -16.24
C GLU A 127 -21.82 2.46 -15.76
N ASP A 128 -21.86 1.46 -16.64
CA ASP A 128 -21.31 0.13 -16.36
C ASP A 128 -19.78 0.16 -16.16
N GLU A 129 -19.05 0.93 -16.96
CA GLU A 129 -17.58 1.11 -16.83
C GLU A 129 -17.20 1.86 -15.54
N GLU A 130 -17.91 2.95 -15.21
CA GLU A 130 -17.69 3.70 -13.97
C GLU A 130 -17.99 2.83 -12.74
N GLN A 131 -19.05 2.01 -12.81
CA GLN A 131 -19.39 1.06 -11.76
C GLN A 131 -18.33 -0.04 -11.62
N ALA A 132 -17.83 -0.58 -12.74
CA ALA A 132 -16.78 -1.59 -12.73
C ALA A 132 -15.49 -1.04 -12.10
N GLU A 133 -15.04 0.17 -12.47
CA GLU A 133 -13.87 0.78 -11.83
C GLU A 133 -14.10 1.03 -10.34
N THR A 134 -15.29 1.50 -9.95
CA THR A 134 -15.64 1.69 -8.52
C THR A 134 -15.51 0.39 -7.74
N GLN A 135 -16.02 -0.73 -8.28
CA GLN A 135 -15.93 -2.05 -7.64
C GLN A 135 -14.48 -2.52 -7.44
N ARG A 136 -13.57 -2.20 -8.37
CA ARG A 136 -12.15 -2.54 -8.24
C ARG A 136 -11.51 -1.81 -7.05
N PHE A 137 -11.82 -0.54 -6.85
CA PHE A 137 -11.36 0.21 -5.68
C PHE A 137 -12.02 -0.28 -4.38
N GLU A 138 -13.32 -0.58 -4.40
CA GLU A 138 -14.01 -1.19 -3.25
C GLU A 138 -13.34 -2.50 -2.81
N ALA A 139 -12.98 -3.38 -3.75
CA ALA A 139 -12.26 -4.61 -3.44
C ALA A 139 -10.93 -4.35 -2.70
N ILE A 140 -10.15 -3.36 -3.13
CA ILE A 140 -8.92 -2.95 -2.45
C ILE A 140 -9.21 -2.39 -1.06
N GLN A 141 -10.23 -1.55 -0.91
CA GLN A 141 -10.61 -0.98 0.38
C GLN A 141 -11.01 -2.07 1.37
N VAL A 142 -11.85 -3.02 0.96
CA VAL A 142 -12.26 -4.14 1.82
C VAL A 142 -11.05 -5.01 2.16
N ALA A 143 -10.15 -5.27 1.21
CA ALA A 143 -8.91 -6.00 1.50
C ALA A 143 -8.02 -5.29 2.54
N ILE A 144 -7.91 -3.95 2.52
CA ILE A 144 -7.17 -3.20 3.56
C ILE A 144 -7.78 -3.43 4.95
N ILE A 145 -9.10 -3.53 5.05
CA ILE A 145 -9.82 -3.75 6.32
C ILE A 145 -9.68 -5.20 6.77
N GLU A 146 -10.02 -6.17 5.92
CA GLU A 146 -10.01 -7.61 6.27
C GLU A 146 -8.59 -8.15 6.48
N LEU A 147 -7.61 -7.56 5.81
CA LEU A 147 -6.19 -7.82 6.06
C LEU A 147 -5.64 -6.93 7.17
N ASP A 148 -6.44 -6.30 8.03
CA ASP A 148 -5.99 -5.54 9.22
C ASP A 148 -4.79 -4.62 8.94
N LEU A 149 -4.93 -3.72 7.96
CA LEU A 149 -3.87 -2.80 7.53
C LEU A 149 -4.15 -1.33 7.86
N MET A 150 -5.29 -1.01 8.47
CA MET A 150 -5.71 0.38 8.73
C MET A 150 -4.64 1.20 9.48
N ASP A 151 -3.96 0.59 10.45
CA ASP A 151 -2.92 1.23 11.27
C ASP A 151 -1.49 0.83 10.88
N VAL A 152 -1.28 0.12 9.76
CA VAL A 152 0.04 -0.39 9.37
C VAL A 152 1.08 0.72 9.12
N ALA A 153 0.62 1.91 8.75
CA ALA A 153 1.46 3.09 8.59
C ALA A 153 2.15 3.52 9.90
N LYS A 154 1.52 3.24 11.04
CA LYS A 154 2.03 3.57 12.39
C LYS A 154 2.86 2.44 12.99
N LEU A 155 2.83 1.24 12.39
CA LEU A 155 3.52 0.05 12.90
C LEU A 155 5.02 0.31 13.05
N GLN A 156 5.51 0.23 14.29
CA GLN A 156 6.92 0.31 14.64
C GLN A 156 7.53 -1.09 14.77
N PRO A 157 8.84 -1.24 14.54
CA PRO A 157 9.50 -2.52 14.77
C PRO A 157 9.42 -2.96 16.24
N LEU A 158 9.14 -4.25 16.48
CA LEU A 158 9.04 -4.80 17.84
C LEU A 158 10.39 -4.82 18.58
N LEU A 159 11.49 -5.02 17.86
CA LEU A 159 12.86 -4.89 18.39
C LEU A 159 13.45 -3.56 17.92
N ASN A 160 13.87 -2.74 18.88
CA ASN A 160 14.65 -1.55 18.59
C ASN A 160 16.10 -1.91 18.21
N GLY A 161 16.88 -0.92 17.77
CA GLY A 161 18.21 -1.18 17.27
C GLY A 161 19.21 -1.79 18.26
N GLU A 162 19.06 -1.52 19.56
CA GLU A 162 19.91 -2.13 20.60
C GLU A 162 19.48 -3.57 20.91
N GLU A 163 18.19 -3.85 20.83
CA GLU A 163 17.65 -5.20 20.98
C GLU A 163 18.06 -6.10 19.82
N VAL A 164 17.99 -5.58 18.59
CA VAL A 164 18.48 -6.29 17.39
C VAL A 164 19.96 -6.67 17.54
N LYS A 165 20.82 -5.78 18.04
CA LYS A 165 22.24 -6.10 18.30
C LYS A 165 22.42 -7.14 19.40
N ARG A 166 21.53 -7.21 20.38
CA ARG A 166 21.58 -8.26 21.42
C ARG A 166 21.21 -9.62 20.84
N VAL A 167 20.25 -9.65 19.93
CA VAL A 167 19.81 -10.86 19.21
C VAL A 167 20.89 -11.32 18.23
N LEU A 168 21.53 -10.38 17.53
CA LEU A 168 22.58 -10.59 16.52
C LEU A 168 23.87 -9.83 16.88
N PRO A 169 24.71 -10.36 17.79
CA PRO A 169 25.87 -9.63 18.32
C PRO A 169 26.96 -9.30 17.28
N GLY A 170 27.06 -10.07 16.20
CA GLY A 170 27.99 -9.86 15.09
C GLY A 170 27.47 -8.93 13.98
N LEU A 171 26.29 -8.34 14.13
CA LEU A 171 25.66 -7.54 13.09
C LEU A 171 26.46 -6.24 12.82
N PRO A 172 27.03 -6.04 11.61
CA PRO A 172 27.79 -4.85 11.30
C PRO A 172 26.91 -3.60 11.24
N LYS A 173 27.50 -2.43 11.56
CA LYS A 173 26.88 -1.14 11.30
C LYS A 173 26.75 -0.91 9.78
N GLY A 174 25.68 -0.24 9.36
CA GLY A 174 25.48 0.17 7.96
C GLY A 174 24.44 -0.67 7.21
N PRO A 175 24.66 -1.00 5.92
CA PRO A 175 23.65 -1.66 5.08
C PRO A 175 23.11 -2.97 5.66
N GLY A 176 23.95 -3.82 6.23
CA GLY A 176 23.51 -5.09 6.85
C GLY A 176 22.51 -4.88 7.99
N PHE A 177 22.74 -3.88 8.84
CA PHE A 177 21.81 -3.50 9.91
C PHE A 177 20.44 -3.06 9.36
N ARG A 178 20.45 -2.27 8.27
CA ARG A 178 19.21 -1.85 7.60
C ARG A 178 18.44 -3.04 7.03
N THR A 179 19.14 -3.97 6.38
CA THR A 179 18.51 -5.20 5.85
C THR A 179 17.80 -6.00 6.94
N VAL A 180 18.38 -6.11 8.13
CA VAL A 180 17.74 -6.80 9.27
C VAL A 180 16.50 -6.05 9.75
N LEU A 181 16.56 -4.72 9.86
CA LEU A 181 15.39 -3.92 10.27
C LEU A 181 14.25 -3.98 9.25
N ASP A 182 14.58 -3.87 7.95
CA ASP A 182 13.61 -3.99 6.87
C ASP A 182 13.00 -5.41 6.83
N GLY A 183 13.83 -6.43 7.07
CA GLY A 183 13.41 -7.82 7.22
C GLY A 183 12.44 -8.01 8.38
N GLN A 184 12.75 -7.47 9.57
CA GLN A 184 11.85 -7.49 10.73
C GLN A 184 10.50 -6.87 10.39
N MET A 185 10.49 -5.71 9.72
CA MET A 185 9.23 -5.07 9.33
C MET A 185 8.42 -5.93 8.37
N LYS A 186 9.07 -6.51 7.36
CA LYS A 186 8.43 -7.46 6.45
C LYS A 186 7.85 -8.65 7.22
N PHE A 187 8.62 -9.26 8.12
CA PHE A 187 8.17 -10.40 8.91
C PHE A 187 6.95 -10.05 9.77
N MET A 188 6.97 -8.90 10.46
CA MET A 188 5.84 -8.44 11.27
C MET A 188 4.58 -8.16 10.44
N ILE A 189 4.73 -7.54 9.26
CA ILE A 189 3.59 -7.29 8.35
C ILE A 189 2.97 -8.61 7.90
N MET A 190 3.80 -9.62 7.59
CA MET A 190 3.36 -10.95 7.16
C MET A 190 2.83 -11.81 8.33
N ASN A 191 3.07 -11.40 9.58
CA ASN A 191 2.74 -12.18 10.77
C ASN A 191 2.24 -11.26 11.91
N PRO A 192 1.08 -10.60 11.74
CA PRO A 192 0.62 -9.51 12.62
C PRO A 192 0.31 -9.94 14.06
N ASN A 193 0.11 -11.23 14.30
CA ASN A 193 -0.20 -11.78 15.62
C ASN A 193 1.02 -12.28 16.39
N LEU A 194 2.23 -12.15 15.83
CA LEU A 194 3.44 -12.63 16.47
C LEU A 194 4.02 -11.59 17.42
N GLY A 195 4.47 -12.07 18.57
CA GLY A 195 5.10 -11.27 19.58
C GLY A 195 6.59 -11.10 19.35
N LYS A 196 7.21 -10.37 20.28
CA LYS A 196 8.64 -10.09 20.28
C LYS A 196 9.49 -11.37 20.28
N ALA A 197 9.10 -12.37 21.07
CA ALA A 197 9.86 -13.63 21.20
C ALA A 197 9.95 -14.39 19.87
N GLU A 198 8.86 -14.40 19.11
CA GLU A 198 8.82 -15.07 17.80
C GLU A 198 9.63 -14.31 16.75
N VAL A 199 9.64 -12.97 16.81
CA VAL A 199 10.54 -12.16 15.98
C VAL A 199 12.00 -12.41 16.33
N GLU A 200 12.37 -12.48 17.61
CA GLU A 200 13.74 -12.80 18.03
C GLU A 200 14.19 -14.19 17.54
N LYS A 201 13.29 -15.18 17.61
CA LYS A 201 13.54 -16.53 17.12
C LYS A 201 13.77 -16.53 15.60
N TRP A 202 12.83 -15.96 14.84
CA TRP A 202 12.94 -15.86 13.39
C TRP A 202 14.21 -15.10 12.98
N MET A 203 14.54 -14.01 13.67
CA MET A 203 15.71 -13.19 13.35
C MET A 203 17.03 -13.97 13.54
N LYS A 204 17.14 -14.84 14.55
CA LYS A 204 18.31 -15.70 14.74
C LYS A 204 18.43 -16.77 13.65
N GLU A 205 17.30 -17.32 13.22
CA GLU A 205 17.24 -18.36 12.18
C GLU A 205 17.57 -17.77 10.80
N GLU A 206 16.96 -16.64 10.43
CA GLU A 206 17.12 -16.00 9.12
C GLU A 206 18.51 -15.36 8.96
N PHE A 207 19.08 -14.82 10.03
CA PHE A 207 20.32 -14.06 10.01
C PHE A 207 21.47 -14.70 10.80
N GLU A 208 21.49 -16.04 10.86
CA GLU A 208 22.49 -16.85 11.58
C GLU A 208 23.94 -16.48 11.20
N SER A 209 24.18 -16.00 9.97
CA SER A 209 25.51 -15.56 9.56
C SER A 209 26.09 -14.41 10.41
N PHE A 210 25.25 -13.68 11.15
CA PHE A 210 25.67 -12.59 12.04
C PHE A 210 25.79 -12.99 13.52
N THR A 211 25.62 -14.27 13.89
CA THR A 211 25.71 -14.68 15.30
C THR A 211 27.08 -15.18 15.75
N TYR A 212 28.03 -15.45 14.83
CA TYR A 212 29.27 -16.19 15.12
C TYR A 212 30.60 -15.46 14.90
N THR A 213 30.62 -14.13 14.85
CA THR A 213 31.86 -13.31 14.87
C THR A 213 32.17 -12.77 16.24
#